data_AF-A0A1F3M9M7-F1
#
_entry.id   AF-A0A1F3M9M7-F1
#
_cell.length_a   1.000
_cell.length_b   1.000
_cell.length_c   1.000
_cell.angle_alpha   90.00
_cell.angle_beta   90.00
_cell.angle_gamma   90.00
#
_symmetry.space_group_name_H-M   'P 1'
#
loop_
_entity.id
_entity.type
_entity.pdbx_description
1 polymer ?
#
loop_
_entity_poly.entity_id
_entity_poly.type
_entity_poly.pdbx_seq_one_letter_code
_entity_poly.pdbx_strand_id
1 'polypeptide(L)'
;MAGKIKIIKNQFSAITQILIIFGVCYFPYVMPGVVNIRFYEELNLLLDKKHRKTKFEHHYRGRPTVKDVIESLGVPHTEVDMILVDGEAVDFSYLVKDHDEISVYPVFESFDLTGLQHLRKQALRNPRFVLDVHLGRLVRYLRMVGFDCLYDTLFTDNEIIRISLEEERIILTRDKGILKNGRVTHGLYVRSDDPREQFGEITARLHLGDLFKPF
;
A
#
# COMPACT_ATOMS: atom_id res chain seq x y z
N MET A 1 44.78 -0.71 19.43
CA MET A 1 43.35 -0.27 19.47
C MET A 1 42.35 -1.36 19.86
N ALA A 2 42.76 -2.61 20.16
CA ALA A 2 41.86 -3.68 20.60
C ALA A 2 41.47 -3.64 22.11
N GLY A 3 42.21 -2.90 22.94
CA GLY A 3 41.99 -2.86 24.40
C GLY A 3 40.80 -2.02 24.87
N LYS A 4 40.49 -0.90 24.19
CA LYS A 4 39.37 -0.01 24.57
C LYS A 4 37.99 -0.62 24.30
N ILE A 5 37.85 -1.43 23.25
CA ILE A 5 36.59 -2.09 22.88
C ILE A 5 36.22 -3.19 23.89
N LYS A 6 37.21 -3.86 24.49
CA LYS A 6 37.00 -4.92 25.48
C LYS A 6 36.50 -4.36 26.83
N ILE A 7 36.93 -3.15 27.19
CA ILE A 7 36.48 -2.47 28.43
C ILE A 7 35.02 -2.04 28.31
N ILE A 8 34.58 -1.55 27.15
CA ILE A 8 33.18 -1.14 26.92
C ILE A 8 32.25 -2.37 26.95
N LYS A 9 32.64 -3.49 26.31
CA LYS A 9 31.85 -4.74 26.39
C LYS A 9 31.74 -5.31 27.80
N ASN A 10 32.80 -5.19 28.61
CA ASN A 10 32.79 -5.72 29.98
C ASN A 10 31.97 -4.83 30.93
N GLN A 11 31.95 -3.51 30.72
CA GLN A 11 31.06 -2.60 31.45
C GLN A 11 29.58 -2.80 31.11
N PHE A 12 29.26 -3.09 29.85
CA PHE A 12 27.88 -3.46 29.45
C PHE A 12 27.41 -4.74 30.16
N SER A 13 28.26 -5.77 30.26
CA SER A 13 27.92 -7.02 30.98
C SER A 13 27.65 -6.78 32.48
N ALA A 14 28.42 -5.89 33.11
CA ALA A 14 28.22 -5.54 34.52
C ALA A 14 26.94 -4.72 34.75
N ILE A 15 26.59 -3.82 33.83
CA ILE A 15 25.33 -3.05 33.87
C ILE A 15 24.13 -3.97 33.67
N THR A 16 24.21 -4.96 32.76
CA THR A 16 23.15 -5.96 32.57
C THR A 16 22.96 -6.84 33.82
N GLN A 17 24.04 -7.20 34.52
CA GLN A 17 23.95 -7.98 35.76
C GLN A 17 23.43 -7.17 36.97
N ILE A 18 23.73 -5.87 37.06
CA ILE A 18 23.22 -4.99 38.12
C ILE A 18 21.71 -4.70 37.95
N LEU A 19 21.21 -4.63 36.72
CA LEU A 19 19.80 -4.30 36.42
C LEU A 19 18.81 -5.47 36.65
N ILE A 20 19.26 -6.72 36.65
CA ILE A 20 18.41 -7.90 36.94
C ILE A 20 18.06 -7.97 38.45
N ILE A 21 18.93 -7.46 39.33
CA ILE A 21 18.75 -7.52 40.80
C ILE A 21 17.64 -6.56 41.29
N PHE A 22 17.29 -5.53 40.52
CA PHE A 22 16.34 -4.47 40.93
C PHE A 22 14.92 -4.57 40.33
N GLY A 23 14.57 -5.66 39.62
CA GLY A 23 13.21 -5.83 39.11
C GLY A 23 12.77 -4.76 38.09
N VAL A 24 13.72 -4.18 37.36
CA VAL A 24 13.42 -3.25 36.26
C VAL A 24 13.20 -4.08 35.00
N CYS A 25 11.95 -4.16 34.53
CA CYS A 25 11.64 -4.72 33.21
C CYS A 25 12.48 -3.98 32.16
N TYR A 26 13.48 -4.67 31.58
CA TYR A 26 14.25 -4.17 30.45
C TYR A 26 13.31 -4.13 29.23
N PHE A 27 12.64 -2.99 29.01
CA PHE A 27 12.06 -2.72 27.70
C PHE A 27 13.23 -2.64 26.72
N PRO A 28 13.33 -3.51 25.71
CA PRO A 28 14.39 -3.41 24.73
C PRO A 28 14.32 -2.02 24.11
N TYR A 29 15.39 -1.23 24.26
CA TYR A 29 15.47 0.11 23.69
C TYR A 29 15.49 -0.04 22.16
N VAL A 30 14.32 0.11 21.56
CA VAL A 30 14.14 0.08 20.11
C VAL A 30 14.68 1.40 19.57
N MET A 31 15.88 1.37 18.99
CA MET A 31 16.48 2.54 18.36
C MET A 31 15.56 3.03 17.24
N PRO A 32 15.11 4.29 17.27
CA PRO A 32 14.39 4.86 16.15
C PRO A 32 15.37 5.01 14.97
N GLY A 33 14.96 4.55 13.80
CA GLY A 33 15.65 4.79 12.54
C GLY A 33 14.98 5.91 11.75
N VAL A 34 15.66 6.42 10.74
CA VAL A 34 15.12 7.42 9.80
C VAL A 34 15.35 6.95 8.38
N VAL A 35 14.38 7.18 7.50
CA VAL A 35 14.52 6.99 6.05
C VAL A 35 14.07 8.23 5.30
N ASN A 36 14.57 8.39 4.08
CA ASN A 36 14.03 9.35 3.14
C ASN A 36 13.09 8.63 2.19
N ILE A 37 11.85 9.11 2.07
CA ILE A 37 10.85 8.48 1.20
C ILE A 37 10.22 9.49 0.25
N ARG A 38 9.94 9.05 -0.98
CA ARG A 38 9.20 9.81 -1.99
C ARG A 38 8.18 8.92 -2.68
N PHE A 39 6.97 9.44 -2.82
CA PHE A 39 5.88 8.80 -3.56
C PHE A 39 5.66 9.51 -4.90
N TYR A 40 5.42 8.72 -5.94
CA TYR A 40 5.25 9.23 -7.31
C TYR A 40 3.78 9.23 -7.75
N GLU A 41 3.47 10.12 -8.68
CA GLU A 41 2.18 10.23 -9.37
C GLU A 41 0.96 10.20 -8.42
N GLU A 42 -0.02 9.33 -8.69
CA GLU A 42 -1.30 9.25 -7.99
C GLU A 42 -1.19 8.86 -6.51
N LEU A 43 -0.08 8.25 -6.09
CA LEU A 43 0.16 7.94 -4.67
C LEU A 43 0.18 9.20 -3.81
N ASN A 44 0.56 10.34 -4.39
CA ASN A 44 0.55 11.63 -3.70
C ASN A 44 -0.85 12.06 -3.25
N LEU A 45 -1.91 11.56 -3.87
CA LEU A 45 -3.29 11.88 -3.46
C LEU A 45 -3.65 11.19 -2.14
N LEU A 46 -2.98 10.09 -1.80
CA LEU A 46 -3.22 9.30 -0.59
C LEU A 46 -2.50 9.84 0.66
N LEU A 47 -1.52 10.74 0.45
CA LEU A 47 -0.68 11.32 1.50
C LEU A 47 -1.24 12.64 2.07
N ASP A 48 -0.76 12.99 3.26
CA ASP A 48 -0.85 14.33 3.83
C ASP A 48 -0.30 15.38 2.87
N LYS A 49 -0.95 16.55 2.78
CA LYS A 49 -0.59 17.63 1.84
C LYS A 49 0.89 18.02 1.87
N LYS A 50 1.51 18.02 3.06
CA LYS A 50 2.93 18.37 3.28
C LYS A 50 3.92 17.37 2.68
N HIS A 51 3.52 16.13 2.46
CA HIS A 51 4.36 15.05 1.95
C HIS A 51 4.17 14.82 0.44
N ARG A 52 3.27 15.57 -0.20
CA ARG A 52 2.95 15.39 -1.62
C ARG A 52 4.03 15.97 -2.51
N LYS A 53 4.46 15.19 -3.50
CA LYS A 53 5.42 15.54 -4.57
C LYS A 53 6.80 15.95 -4.05
N THR A 54 7.09 15.65 -2.79
CA THR A 54 8.35 15.95 -2.11
C THR A 54 8.97 14.68 -1.58
N LYS A 55 10.29 14.70 -1.40
CA LYS A 55 11.00 13.71 -0.59
C LYS A 55 10.95 14.19 0.85
N PHE A 56 10.72 13.30 1.81
CA PHE A 56 10.63 13.66 3.22
C PHE A 56 11.21 12.57 4.13
N GLU A 57 11.67 12.99 5.30
CA GLU A 57 12.15 12.08 6.34
C GLU A 57 10.99 11.40 7.05
N HIS A 58 11.09 10.09 7.24
CA HIS A 58 10.15 9.29 8.02
C HIS A 58 10.89 8.53 9.11
N HIS A 59 10.49 8.73 10.36
CA HIS A 59 11.02 8.00 11.49
C HIS A 59 10.24 6.73 11.75
N TYR A 60 10.95 5.64 11.96
CA TYR A 60 10.36 4.34 12.25
C TYR A 60 10.98 3.73 13.51
N ARG A 61 10.31 2.73 14.07
CA ARG A 61 10.79 1.96 15.23
C ARG A 61 10.84 0.49 14.88
N GLY A 62 11.86 -0.19 15.37
CA GLY A 62 11.98 -1.64 15.27
C GLY A 62 12.62 -2.06 13.97
N ARG A 63 12.09 -3.12 13.37
CA ARG A 63 12.55 -3.66 12.09
C ARG A 63 11.36 -3.81 11.14
N PRO A 64 10.71 -2.70 10.75
CA PRO A 64 9.57 -2.76 9.87
C PRO A 64 10.01 -3.20 8.47
N THR A 65 9.10 -3.82 7.76
CA THR A 65 9.24 -4.00 6.32
C THR A 65 8.93 -2.69 5.60
N VAL A 66 9.36 -2.56 4.35
CA VAL A 66 9.01 -1.40 3.52
C VAL A 66 7.49 -1.29 3.31
N LYS A 67 6.77 -2.42 3.29
CA LYS A 67 5.29 -2.45 3.31
C LYS A 67 4.73 -1.74 4.53
N ASP A 68 5.22 -2.07 5.72
CA ASP A 68 4.73 -1.48 6.97
C ASP A 68 4.95 0.03 6.99
N VAL A 69 6.12 0.49 6.52
CA VAL A 69 6.43 1.92 6.39
C VAL A 69 5.47 2.61 5.44
N ILE A 70 5.26 2.06 4.23
CA ILE A 70 4.34 2.59 3.22
C ILE A 70 2.91 2.67 3.76
N GLU A 71 2.43 1.61 4.40
CA GLU A 71 1.06 1.54 4.95
C GLU A 71 0.86 2.46 6.16
N SER A 72 1.91 2.68 6.96
CA SER A 72 1.89 3.64 8.06
C SER A 72 1.71 5.08 7.56
N LEU A 73 2.20 5.38 6.35
CA LEU A 73 2.02 6.66 5.65
C LEU A 73 0.66 6.79 4.95
N GLY A 74 -0.19 5.76 5.06
CA GLY A 74 -1.57 5.78 4.58
C GLY A 74 -1.75 5.33 3.13
N VAL A 75 -0.71 4.75 2.52
CA VAL A 75 -0.76 4.15 1.17
C VAL A 75 -0.95 2.65 1.30
N PRO A 76 -2.09 2.07 0.86
CA PRO A 76 -2.25 0.62 0.81
C PRO A 76 -1.24 -0.01 -0.14
N HIS A 77 -0.72 -1.19 0.19
CA HIS A 77 0.22 -1.91 -0.67
C HIS A 77 -0.38 -2.26 -2.04
N THR A 78 -1.70 -2.42 -2.14
CA THR A 78 -2.40 -2.69 -3.40
C THR A 78 -2.31 -1.54 -4.41
N GLU A 79 -1.96 -0.34 -3.97
CA GLU A 79 -1.78 0.83 -4.83
C GLU A 79 -0.33 0.94 -5.37
N VAL A 80 0.60 0.09 -4.89
CA VAL A 80 2.04 0.15 -5.20
C VAL A 80 2.45 -0.99 -6.13
N ASP A 81 3.21 -0.68 -7.17
CA ASP A 81 3.75 -1.69 -8.11
C ASP A 81 5.27 -1.85 -8.01
N MET A 82 5.99 -0.76 -7.79
CA MET A 82 7.46 -0.80 -7.73
C MET A 82 7.97 0.02 -6.56
N ILE A 83 8.93 -0.57 -5.85
CA ILE A 83 9.66 0.05 -4.76
C ILE A 83 11.14 -0.02 -5.10
N LEU A 84 11.80 1.14 -5.06
CA LEU A 84 13.25 1.22 -5.16
C LEU A 84 13.82 1.63 -3.80
N VAL A 85 14.85 0.92 -3.33
CA VAL A 85 15.66 1.31 -2.18
C VAL A 85 17.07 1.54 -2.69
N ASP A 86 17.57 2.77 -2.53
CA ASP A 86 18.88 3.20 -3.04
C ASP A 86 19.06 2.95 -4.55
N GLY A 87 17.96 2.98 -5.31
CA GLY A 87 17.93 2.73 -6.75
C GLY A 87 17.71 1.27 -7.17
N GLU A 88 17.76 0.33 -6.23
CA GLU A 88 17.56 -1.10 -6.49
C GLU A 88 16.11 -1.53 -6.22
N ALA A 89 15.54 -2.33 -7.11
CA ALA A 89 14.17 -2.82 -6.97
C ALA A 89 14.07 -3.86 -5.85
N VAL A 90 13.09 -3.69 -4.96
CA VAL A 90 12.83 -4.59 -3.83
C VAL A 90 11.37 -5.02 -3.76
N ASP A 91 11.11 -6.12 -3.07
CA ASP A 91 9.75 -6.53 -2.73
C ASP A 91 9.28 -5.96 -1.37
N PHE A 92 8.00 -6.16 -1.07
CA PHE A 92 7.36 -5.68 0.16
C PHE A 92 7.98 -6.22 1.46
N SER A 93 8.73 -7.32 1.42
CA SER A 93 9.35 -7.96 2.59
C SER A 93 10.70 -7.35 2.97
N TYR A 94 11.23 -6.44 2.15
CA TYR A 94 12.49 -5.76 2.43
C TYR A 94 12.47 -5.08 3.82
N LEU A 95 13.44 -5.41 4.66
CA LEU A 95 13.61 -4.82 5.98
C LEU A 95 14.33 -3.49 5.89
N VAL A 96 13.65 -2.43 6.32
CA VAL A 96 14.13 -1.05 6.20
C VAL A 96 15.35 -0.81 7.10
N LYS A 97 16.37 -0.18 6.54
CA LYS A 97 17.59 0.21 7.23
C LYS A 97 17.66 1.72 7.40
N ASP A 98 18.47 2.13 8.36
CA ASP A 98 18.67 3.54 8.68
C ASP A 98 19.32 4.25 7.48
N HIS A 99 18.77 5.41 7.13
CA HIS A 99 19.14 6.24 5.99
C HIS A 99 18.85 5.66 4.59
N ASP A 100 18.00 4.63 4.45
CA ASP A 100 17.55 4.15 3.13
C ASP A 100 16.86 5.29 2.34
N GLU A 101 17.14 5.35 1.03
CA GLU A 101 16.45 6.23 0.08
C GLU A 101 15.36 5.44 -0.67
N ILE A 102 14.10 5.62 -0.25
CA ILE A 102 12.95 4.87 -0.72
C ILE A 102 12.16 5.66 -1.77
N SER A 103 11.98 5.09 -2.96
CA SER A 103 11.09 5.60 -4.01
C SER A 103 9.95 4.62 -4.25
N VAL A 104 8.71 5.10 -4.17
CA VAL A 104 7.51 4.27 -4.27
C VAL A 104 6.68 4.70 -5.48
N TYR A 105 6.44 3.76 -6.39
CA TYR A 105 5.72 3.98 -7.64
C TYR A 105 4.37 3.24 -7.65
N PRO A 106 3.31 3.88 -8.16
CA PRO A 106 2.00 3.26 -8.19
C PRO A 106 1.91 2.12 -9.19
N VAL A 107 0.85 1.33 -9.06
CA VAL A 107 0.34 0.52 -10.16
C VAL A 107 -0.01 1.46 -11.31
N PHE A 108 0.93 1.62 -12.26
CA PHE A 108 0.71 2.37 -13.52
C PHE A 108 -0.44 1.74 -14.33
N GLU A 109 -1.67 2.03 -13.96
CA GLU A 109 -2.83 1.62 -14.74
C GLU A 109 -3.17 2.68 -15.80
N SER A 110 -2.55 3.87 -15.79
CA SER A 110 -3.04 5.07 -16.48
C SER A 110 -2.35 5.48 -17.78
N PHE A 111 -1.39 4.72 -18.33
CA PHE A 111 -0.85 5.03 -19.66
C PHE A 111 -1.61 4.29 -20.76
N ASP A 112 -2.29 5.05 -21.63
CA ASP A 112 -2.72 4.57 -22.94
C ASP A 112 -1.47 4.28 -23.78
N LEU A 113 -1.04 3.01 -23.72
CA LEU A 113 0.11 2.49 -24.47
C LEU A 113 -0.36 1.73 -25.71
N THR A 114 -1.46 2.16 -26.35
CA THR A 114 -1.85 1.64 -27.66
C THR A 114 -0.73 1.91 -28.68
N GLY A 115 0.16 0.92 -28.85
CA GLY A 115 1.26 0.94 -29.82
C GLY A 115 2.67 0.71 -29.27
N LEU A 116 2.88 0.69 -27.94
CA LEU A 116 4.17 0.37 -27.34
C LEU A 116 4.12 -1.03 -26.72
N GLN A 117 5.12 -1.87 -27.00
CA GLN A 117 5.20 -3.25 -26.54
C GLN A 117 4.92 -3.34 -25.04
N HIS A 118 3.82 -4.02 -24.69
CA HIS A 118 3.37 -4.24 -23.33
C HIS A 118 4.45 -4.96 -22.51
N LEU A 119 5.15 -4.22 -21.64
CA LEU A 119 6.08 -4.80 -20.65
C LEU A 119 5.36 -5.35 -19.41
N ARG A 120 4.05 -5.13 -19.28
CA ARG A 120 3.20 -5.71 -18.22
C ARG A 120 2.30 -6.82 -18.75
N LYS A 121 2.08 -7.85 -17.93
CA LYS A 121 1.06 -8.87 -18.16
C LYS A 121 -0.30 -8.19 -18.28
N GLN A 122 -0.82 -8.18 -19.50
CA GLN A 122 -2.23 -8.01 -19.89
C GLN A 122 -3.12 -7.29 -18.87
N ALA A 123 -3.42 -6.02 -19.14
CA ALA A 123 -4.57 -5.34 -18.56
C ALA A 123 -5.75 -6.31 -18.47
N LEU A 124 -6.39 -6.37 -17.30
CA LEU A 124 -7.46 -7.31 -16.95
C LEU A 124 -8.51 -7.29 -18.07
N ARG A 125 -8.47 -8.28 -18.97
CA ARG A 125 -9.26 -8.29 -20.22
C ARG A 125 -10.77 -8.29 -19.99
N ASN A 126 -11.20 -8.57 -18.76
CA ASN A 126 -12.58 -8.54 -18.32
C ASN A 126 -12.63 -8.24 -16.80
N PRO A 127 -12.50 -6.97 -16.37
CA PRO A 127 -12.44 -6.65 -14.96
C PRO A 127 -13.78 -6.94 -14.29
N ARG A 128 -13.72 -7.65 -13.16
CA ARG A 128 -14.86 -7.95 -12.30
C ARG A 128 -14.66 -7.26 -10.96
N PHE A 129 -15.73 -6.72 -10.41
CA PHE A 129 -15.66 -5.91 -9.20
C PHE A 129 -16.42 -6.57 -8.06
N VAL A 130 -15.90 -6.37 -6.85
CA VAL A 130 -16.68 -6.46 -5.61
C VAL A 130 -16.58 -5.11 -4.93
N LEU A 131 -17.72 -4.51 -4.60
CA LEU A 131 -17.78 -3.14 -4.09
C LEU A 131 -18.22 -3.12 -2.62
N ASP A 132 -17.58 -2.24 -1.87
CA ASP A 132 -17.96 -1.84 -0.51
C ASP A 132 -19.39 -1.25 -0.48
N VAL A 133 -20.07 -1.44 0.65
CA VAL A 133 -21.42 -0.94 0.96
C VAL A 133 -21.58 0.56 0.69
N HIS A 134 -20.51 1.36 0.82
CA HIS A 134 -20.54 2.80 0.58
C HIS A 134 -20.60 3.20 -0.90
N LEU A 135 -20.47 2.26 -1.83
CA LEU A 135 -20.31 2.50 -3.27
C LEU A 135 -21.54 2.07 -4.09
N GLY A 136 -22.71 1.89 -3.46
CA GLY A 136 -23.91 1.39 -4.14
C GLY A 136 -24.34 2.19 -5.39
N ARG A 137 -24.06 3.50 -5.45
CA ARG A 137 -24.33 4.31 -6.67
C ARG A 137 -23.32 4.04 -7.79
N LEU A 138 -22.05 3.82 -7.46
CA LEU A 138 -21.01 3.43 -8.42
C LEU A 138 -21.32 2.07 -9.04
N VAL A 139 -21.85 1.11 -8.26
CA VAL A 139 -22.32 -0.21 -8.76
C VAL A 139 -23.29 -0.03 -9.92
N ARG A 140 -24.24 0.91 -9.80
CA ARG A 140 -25.23 1.16 -10.86
C ARG A 140 -24.57 1.65 -12.14
N TYR A 141 -23.64 2.59 -12.05
CA TYR A 141 -22.93 3.11 -13.22
C TYR A 141 -22.06 2.05 -13.90
N LEU A 142 -21.31 1.27 -13.13
CA LEU A 142 -20.49 0.18 -13.67
C LEU A 142 -21.32 -0.91 -14.35
N ARG A 143 -22.44 -1.32 -13.73
CA ARG A 143 -23.37 -2.28 -14.34
C ARG A 143 -23.98 -1.72 -15.63
N MET A 144 -24.36 -0.43 -15.68
CA MET A 144 -24.94 0.20 -16.87
C MET A 144 -24.01 0.15 -18.09
N VAL A 145 -22.70 0.19 -17.89
CA VAL A 145 -21.71 0.10 -18.98
C VAL A 145 -21.18 -1.33 -19.21
N GLY A 146 -21.80 -2.33 -18.58
CA GLY A 146 -21.57 -3.75 -18.87
C GLY A 146 -20.59 -4.49 -17.95
N PHE A 147 -20.18 -3.91 -16.81
CA PHE A 147 -19.27 -4.60 -15.89
C PHE A 147 -19.99 -5.51 -14.88
N ASP A 148 -19.39 -6.67 -14.64
CA ASP A 148 -19.77 -7.59 -13.57
C ASP A 148 -19.37 -7.01 -12.20
N CYS A 149 -20.37 -6.66 -11.41
CA CYS A 149 -20.21 -6.07 -10.09
C CYS A 149 -21.00 -6.86 -9.05
N LEU A 150 -20.31 -7.39 -8.04
CA LEU A 150 -20.92 -7.88 -6.80
C LEU A 150 -21.01 -6.77 -5.77
N TYR A 151 -22.17 -6.69 -5.12
CA TYR A 151 -22.47 -5.73 -4.07
C TYR A 151 -23.63 -6.28 -3.26
N ASP A 152 -23.46 -6.30 -1.95
CA ASP A 152 -24.51 -6.60 -0.99
C ASP A 152 -24.27 -5.73 0.26
N THR A 153 -25.33 -5.15 0.81
CA THR A 153 -25.27 -4.35 2.05
C THR A 153 -24.89 -5.18 3.28
N LEU A 154 -24.97 -6.51 3.19
CA LEU A 154 -24.64 -7.44 4.26
C LEU A 154 -23.19 -7.94 4.20
N PHE A 155 -22.45 -7.64 3.13
CA PHE A 155 -21.05 -8.06 3.04
C PHE A 155 -20.21 -7.38 4.12
N THR A 156 -19.57 -8.21 4.92
CA THR A 156 -18.49 -7.81 5.82
C THR A 156 -17.18 -7.66 5.05
N ASP A 157 -16.21 -6.92 5.61
CA ASP A 157 -14.87 -6.78 5.04
C ASP A 157 -14.23 -8.13 4.72
N ASN A 158 -14.42 -9.13 5.59
CA ASN A 158 -13.89 -10.48 5.38
C ASN A 158 -14.57 -11.19 4.21
N GLU A 159 -15.87 -10.97 3.99
CA GLU A 159 -16.59 -11.52 2.84
C GLU A 159 -16.15 -10.85 1.55
N ILE A 160 -15.99 -9.53 1.54
CA ILE A 160 -15.46 -8.78 0.38
C ILE A 160 -14.08 -9.34 -0.01
N ILE A 161 -13.18 -9.50 0.96
CA ILE A 161 -11.84 -10.06 0.73
C ILE A 161 -11.93 -11.51 0.24
N ARG A 162 -12.78 -12.33 0.85
CA ARG A 162 -12.97 -13.74 0.45
C ARG A 162 -13.47 -13.85 -0.99
N ILE A 163 -14.51 -13.10 -1.35
CA ILE A 163 -15.09 -13.06 -2.71
C ILE A 163 -14.05 -12.55 -3.71
N SER A 164 -13.31 -11.49 -3.36
CA SER A 164 -12.23 -10.96 -4.20
C SER A 164 -11.19 -12.03 -4.54
N LEU A 165 -10.81 -12.86 -3.57
CA LEU A 165 -9.80 -13.90 -3.75
C LEU A 165 -10.35 -15.13 -4.50
N GLU A 166 -11.54 -15.61 -4.14
CA GLU A 166 -12.16 -16.79 -4.76
C GLU A 166 -12.57 -16.53 -6.21
N GLU A 167 -13.02 -15.31 -6.52
CA GLU A 167 -13.52 -14.93 -7.84
C GLU A 167 -12.59 -13.98 -8.59
N GLU A 168 -11.36 -13.76 -8.13
CA GLU A 168 -10.39 -12.86 -8.76
C GLU A 168 -10.99 -11.48 -9.10
N ARG A 169 -11.75 -10.90 -8.16
CA ARG A 169 -12.43 -9.60 -8.33
C ARG A 169 -11.58 -8.48 -7.73
N ILE A 170 -11.57 -7.34 -8.42
CA ILE A 170 -10.99 -6.10 -7.90
C ILE A 170 -11.91 -5.55 -6.81
N ILE A 171 -11.37 -5.33 -5.61
CA ILE A 171 -12.09 -4.64 -4.55
C ILE A 171 -12.13 -3.14 -4.87
N LEU A 172 -13.32 -2.55 -4.93
CA LEU A 172 -13.46 -1.10 -4.87
C LEU A 172 -13.98 -0.71 -3.50
N THR A 173 -13.25 0.14 -2.79
CA THR A 173 -13.60 0.54 -1.43
C THR A 173 -13.11 1.94 -1.12
N ARG A 174 -13.80 2.63 -0.19
CA ARG A 174 -13.30 3.86 0.44
C ARG A 174 -12.68 3.60 1.81
N ASP A 175 -12.59 2.34 2.21
CA ASP A 175 -11.91 1.93 3.44
C ASP A 175 -10.51 1.39 3.11
N LYS A 176 -9.50 2.15 3.54
CA LYS A 176 -8.10 1.74 3.43
C LYS A 176 -7.80 0.50 4.28
N GLY A 177 -8.56 0.25 5.34
CA GLY A 177 -8.41 -0.90 6.23
C GLY A 177 -8.57 -2.23 5.48
N ILE A 178 -9.58 -2.33 4.61
CA ILE A 178 -9.78 -3.50 3.74
C ILE A 178 -8.54 -3.71 2.86
N LEU A 179 -8.05 -2.66 2.20
CA LEU A 179 -6.91 -2.73 1.27
C LEU A 179 -5.56 -2.98 1.96
N LYS A 180 -5.43 -2.66 3.25
CA LYS A 180 -4.23 -2.95 4.04
C LYS A 180 -4.18 -4.42 4.51
N ASN A 181 -5.26 -5.18 4.37
CA ASN A 181 -5.25 -6.60 4.71
C ASN A 181 -4.29 -7.35 3.78
N GLY A 182 -3.27 -8.01 4.34
CA GLY A 182 -2.21 -8.65 3.55
C GLY A 182 -2.67 -9.82 2.67
N ARG A 183 -3.92 -10.26 2.77
CA ARG A 183 -4.51 -11.22 1.82
C ARG A 183 -4.99 -10.57 0.52
N VAL A 184 -5.27 -9.27 0.52
CA VAL A 184 -5.82 -8.58 -0.66
C VAL A 184 -4.74 -8.46 -1.72
N THR A 185 -5.05 -8.93 -2.92
CA THR A 185 -4.14 -8.89 -4.06
C THR A 185 -4.52 -7.79 -5.06
N HIS A 186 -5.82 -7.54 -5.24
CA HIS A 186 -6.35 -6.57 -6.19
C HIS A 186 -7.40 -5.70 -5.51
N GLY A 187 -7.10 -4.41 -5.37
CA GLY A 187 -8.06 -3.47 -4.83
C GLY A 187 -7.64 -2.02 -5.03
N LEU A 188 -8.63 -1.18 -5.27
CA LEU A 188 -8.46 0.24 -5.52
C LEU A 188 -9.21 1.05 -4.48
N TYR A 189 -8.51 2.04 -3.95
CA TYR A 189 -9.10 3.05 -3.08
C TYR A 189 -9.86 4.07 -3.93
N VAL A 190 -11.17 4.16 -3.74
CA VAL A 190 -12.02 5.17 -4.38
C VAL A 190 -11.88 6.49 -3.62
N ARG A 191 -11.43 7.55 -4.30
CA ARG A 191 -11.06 8.81 -3.63
C ARG A 191 -12.21 9.78 -3.51
N SER A 192 -13.08 9.86 -4.51
CA SER A 192 -14.21 10.80 -4.49
C SER A 192 -15.38 10.28 -3.67
N ASP A 193 -16.13 11.22 -3.08
CA ASP A 193 -17.42 10.97 -2.43
C ASP A 193 -18.59 11.15 -3.41
N ASP A 194 -18.37 11.84 -4.54
CA ASP A 194 -19.39 12.02 -5.58
C ASP A 194 -19.44 10.82 -6.53
N PRO A 195 -20.60 10.14 -6.69
CA PRO A 195 -20.69 8.94 -7.50
C PRO A 195 -20.33 9.10 -8.98
N ARG A 196 -20.49 10.28 -9.57
CA ARG A 196 -20.11 10.51 -10.97
C ARG A 196 -18.60 10.64 -11.08
N GLU A 197 -17.99 11.37 -10.16
CA GLU A 197 -16.54 11.45 -10.07
C GLU A 197 -15.91 10.11 -9.73
N GLN A 198 -16.52 9.29 -8.85
CA GLN A 198 -16.08 7.92 -8.58
C GLN A 198 -16.04 7.08 -9.86
N PHE A 199 -17.08 7.17 -10.68
CA PHE A 199 -17.12 6.46 -11.96
C PHE A 199 -16.05 6.97 -12.93
N GLY A 200 -15.90 8.30 -13.05
CA GLY A 200 -14.84 8.89 -13.87
C GLY A 200 -13.44 8.50 -13.40
N GLU A 201 -13.22 8.45 -12.09
CA GLU A 201 -11.97 8.01 -11.48
C GLU A 201 -11.67 6.55 -11.85
N ILE A 202 -12.60 5.64 -11.58
CA ILE A 202 -12.38 4.20 -11.80
C ILE A 202 -12.24 3.87 -13.30
N THR A 203 -13.01 4.53 -14.16
CA THR A 203 -12.92 4.31 -15.61
C THR A 203 -11.61 4.81 -16.20
N ALA A 204 -11.11 5.96 -15.73
CA ALA A 204 -9.81 6.49 -16.16
C ALA A 204 -8.63 5.69 -15.58
N ARG A 205 -8.69 5.27 -14.32
CA ARG A 205 -7.61 4.48 -13.69
C ARG A 205 -7.45 3.13 -14.35
N LEU A 206 -8.55 2.41 -14.57
CA LEU A 206 -8.52 1.06 -15.13
C LEU A 206 -8.64 1.00 -16.66
N HIS A 207 -8.61 2.15 -17.36
CA HIS A 207 -8.85 2.26 -18.82
C HIS A 207 -10.08 1.48 -19.30
N LEU A 208 -11.19 1.61 -18.57
CA LEU A 208 -12.39 0.81 -18.83
C LEU A 208 -13.15 1.23 -20.09
N GLY A 209 -12.87 2.41 -20.65
CA GLY A 209 -13.63 3.00 -21.75
C GLY A 209 -13.76 2.09 -22.96
N ASP A 210 -12.67 1.44 -23.38
CA ASP A 210 -12.65 0.55 -24.54
C ASP A 210 -13.39 -0.78 -24.29
N LEU A 211 -13.71 -1.09 -23.04
CA LEU A 211 -14.39 -2.32 -22.62
C LEU A 211 -15.89 -2.13 -22.40
N PHE A 212 -16.41 -0.92 -22.59
CA PHE A 212 -17.83 -0.64 -22.40
C PHE A 212 -18.68 -1.48 -23.34
N LYS A 213 -19.62 -2.21 -22.76
CA LYS A 213 -20.63 -2.99 -23.47
C LYS A 213 -22.00 -2.59 -22.93
N PRO A 214 -22.45 -1.36 -23.22
CA PRO A 214 -23.78 -0.93 -22.82
C PRO A 214 -24.82 -1.80 -23.51
N PHE A 215 -25.86 -2.15 -22.77
CA PHE A 215 -26.98 -2.94 -23.27
C PHE A 215 -27.83 -2.16 -24.27
#